data_AF-A0A1X0ZT86-F1
#
_entry.id   AF-A0A1X0ZT86-F1
#
_cell.length_a   1.000
_cell.length_b   1.000
_cell.length_c   1.000
_cell.angle_alpha   90.00
_cell.angle_beta   90.00
_cell.angle_gamma   90.00
#
_symmetry.space_group_name_H-M   'P 1'
#
loop_
_entity.id
_entity.type
_entity.pdbx_description
1 polymer ?
#
loop_
_entity_poly.entity_id
_entity_poly.type
_entity_poly.pdbx_seq_one_letter_code
_entity_poly.pdbx_strand_id
1 'polypeptide(L)'
;MARLTESQAGGANVLRFLDLIAFSEGTSIVRGSDDGYNVLYGGSLFQGYVDHPRRKLTFPINGKPVTSTAAGRYQLLERYWDAYRVSLRLSGGFTPENQDRIALQQIRERKALADIKAGRIEQAIAKCSNIWASLPGNSYGQNPHRLDRLLAQWAKLGGVLA
;
A
#
# COMPACT_ATOMS: atom_id res chain seq x y z
N MET A 1 -3.80 10.50 -4.97
CA MET A 1 -2.57 10.75 -4.22
C MET A 1 -2.79 10.50 -2.73
N ALA A 2 -1.72 10.21 -2.00
CA ALA A 2 -1.71 10.12 -0.54
C ALA A 2 -2.37 11.34 0.14
N ARG A 3 -3.04 11.13 1.28
CA ARG A 3 -3.75 12.17 2.05
C ARG A 3 -2.91 12.81 3.17
N LEU A 4 -1.72 12.28 3.47
CA LEU A 4 -0.77 12.96 4.36
C LEU A 4 -0.12 14.17 3.68
N THR A 5 0.22 15.18 4.49
CA THR A 5 1.11 16.27 4.02
C THR A 5 2.54 15.80 3.91
N GLU A 6 3.37 16.52 3.14
CA GLU A 6 4.81 16.19 3.03
C GLU A 6 5.51 16.14 4.39
N SER A 7 5.18 17.09 5.27
CA SER A 7 5.72 17.13 6.63
C SER A 7 5.34 15.89 7.43
N GLN A 8 4.07 15.46 7.36
CA GLN A 8 3.60 14.25 8.05
C GLN A 8 4.23 12.97 7.50
N ALA A 9 4.43 12.88 6.19
CA ALA A 9 5.06 11.74 5.53
C ALA A 9 6.59 11.72 5.72
N GLY A 10 7.21 12.89 5.94
CA GLY A 10 8.64 13.06 6.05
C GLY A 10 9.35 13.34 4.73
N GLY A 11 8.63 13.85 3.73
CA GLY A 11 9.14 14.35 2.44
C GLY A 11 8.31 13.91 1.22
N ALA A 12 8.40 14.67 0.14
CA ALA A 12 7.68 14.42 -1.11
C ALA A 12 7.92 13.01 -1.70
N ASN A 13 9.14 12.49 -1.61
CA ASN A 13 9.45 11.12 -2.07
C ASN A 13 8.69 10.04 -1.29
N VAL A 14 8.36 10.29 -0.02
CA VAL A 14 7.59 9.35 0.78
C VAL A 14 6.14 9.31 0.32
N LEU A 15 5.54 10.46 0.01
CA LEU A 15 4.20 10.52 -0.60
C LEU A 15 4.16 9.80 -1.94
N ARG A 16 5.14 10.05 -2.81
CA ARG A 16 5.26 9.34 -4.10
C ARG A 16 5.41 7.84 -3.93
N PHE A 17 6.10 7.38 -2.89
CA PHE A 17 6.27 5.96 -2.63
C PHE A 17 4.95 5.32 -2.15
N LEU A 18 4.14 6.03 -1.37
CA LEU A 18 2.77 5.60 -1.07
C LEU A 18 1.93 5.50 -2.36
N ASP A 19 2.01 6.48 -3.25
CA ASP A 19 1.33 6.42 -4.56
C ASP A 19 1.82 5.25 -5.44
N LEU A 20 3.12 4.93 -5.37
CA LEU A 20 3.69 3.77 -6.05
C LEU A 20 3.13 2.45 -5.50
N ILE A 21 2.98 2.32 -4.18
CA ILE A 21 2.37 1.13 -3.56
C ILE A 21 0.90 1.01 -4.01
N ALA A 22 0.15 2.10 -4.02
CA ALA A 22 -1.25 2.10 -4.46
C ALA A 22 -1.40 1.64 -5.92
N PHE A 23 -0.49 2.08 -6.80
CA PHE A 23 -0.41 1.60 -8.16
C PHE A 23 -0.04 0.11 -8.22
N SER A 24 0.95 -0.31 -7.44
CA SER A 24 1.46 -1.68 -7.41
C SER A 24 0.38 -2.67 -6.95
N GLU A 25 -0.37 -2.33 -5.90
CA GLU A 25 -1.51 -3.12 -5.41
C GLU A 25 -2.74 -3.01 -6.34
N GLY A 26 -2.66 -2.22 -7.42
CA GLY A 26 -3.73 -2.05 -8.40
C GLY A 26 -4.95 -1.29 -7.89
N THR A 27 -4.87 -0.63 -6.73
CA THR A 27 -6.02 0.02 -6.09
C THR A 27 -6.27 1.40 -6.70
N SER A 28 -5.23 2.17 -7.00
CA SER A 28 -5.36 3.53 -7.54
C SER A 28 -5.89 3.59 -8.97
N ILE A 29 -5.94 2.45 -9.67
CA ILE A 29 -6.47 2.35 -11.04
C ILE A 29 -7.92 1.85 -11.08
N VAL A 30 -8.54 1.54 -9.94
CA VAL A 30 -9.94 1.09 -9.88
C VAL A 30 -10.87 2.27 -10.15
N ARG A 31 -11.62 2.19 -11.25
CA ARG A 31 -12.56 3.23 -11.67
C ARG A 31 -13.67 3.41 -10.62
N GLY A 32 -13.94 4.67 -10.26
CA GLY A 32 -14.97 5.02 -9.27
C GLY A 32 -14.55 4.80 -7.82
N SER A 33 -13.31 4.34 -7.57
CA SER A 33 -12.75 4.33 -6.22
C SER A 33 -12.40 5.75 -5.75
N ASP A 34 -12.30 5.93 -4.45
CA ASP A 34 -11.69 7.10 -3.82
C ASP A 34 -10.17 6.94 -3.85
N ASP A 35 -9.57 7.05 -5.04
CA ASP A 35 -8.13 6.91 -5.27
C ASP A 35 -7.51 5.61 -4.69
N GLY A 36 -8.31 4.53 -4.70
CA GLY A 36 -7.93 3.24 -4.15
C GLY A 36 -8.24 3.03 -2.66
N TYR A 37 -8.56 4.07 -1.89
CA TYR A 37 -8.76 3.97 -0.43
C TYR A 37 -9.96 3.13 -0.01
N ASN A 38 -10.94 2.96 -0.89
CA ASN A 38 -12.12 2.14 -0.64
C ASN A 38 -12.15 0.82 -1.42
N VAL A 39 -10.99 0.33 -1.90
CA VAL A 39 -10.90 -0.90 -2.68
C VAL A 39 -10.75 -2.14 -1.78
N LEU A 40 -11.60 -3.13 -1.97
CA LEU A 40 -11.48 -4.46 -1.37
C LEU A 40 -10.60 -5.35 -2.24
N TYR A 41 -10.05 -6.40 -1.64
CA TYR A 41 -9.44 -7.49 -2.39
C TYR A 41 -10.35 -7.96 -3.53
N GLY A 42 -9.79 -8.09 -4.74
CA GLY A 42 -10.52 -8.40 -5.96
C GLY A 42 -11.24 -7.22 -6.64
N GLY A 43 -11.06 -5.99 -6.16
CA GLY A 43 -11.40 -4.77 -6.90
C GLY A 43 -12.79 -4.18 -6.64
N SER A 44 -13.65 -4.85 -5.89
CA SER A 44 -14.93 -4.27 -5.44
C SER A 44 -14.71 -3.12 -4.44
N LEU A 45 -15.69 -2.24 -4.29
CA LEU A 45 -15.58 -1.09 -3.39
C LEU A 45 -16.36 -1.32 -2.08
N PHE A 46 -15.82 -0.81 -0.97
CA PHE A 46 -16.57 -0.67 0.29
C PHE A 46 -17.07 0.77 0.47
N GLN A 47 -18.04 0.96 1.37
CA GLN A 47 -18.66 2.25 1.64
C GLN A 47 -18.36 2.71 3.07
N GLY A 48 -17.97 3.98 3.20
CA GLY A 48 -17.61 4.58 4.48
C GLY A 48 -16.29 4.06 5.06
N TYR A 49 -15.76 4.81 6.02
CA TYR A 49 -14.45 4.54 6.63
C TYR A 49 -14.53 4.37 8.15
N VAL A 50 -15.71 4.02 8.68
CA VAL A 50 -15.92 3.86 10.12
C VAL A 50 -14.96 2.84 10.72
N ASP A 51 -14.68 1.76 9.99
CA ASP A 51 -13.69 0.76 10.37
C ASP A 51 -13.18 -0.01 9.13
N HIS A 52 -12.16 -0.85 9.31
CA HIS A 52 -11.73 -1.78 8.27
C HIS A 52 -12.89 -2.74 7.94
N PRO A 53 -13.15 -3.04 6.66
CA PRO A 53 -14.36 -3.77 6.25
C PRO A 53 -14.38 -5.24 6.68
N ARG A 54 -13.22 -5.84 7.00
CA ARG A 54 -13.07 -7.24 7.50
C ARG A 54 -13.82 -8.27 6.64
N ARG A 55 -13.88 -8.03 5.33
CA ARG A 55 -14.53 -8.93 4.38
C ARG A 55 -13.54 -10.00 3.93
N LYS A 56 -13.80 -11.26 4.26
CA LYS A 56 -13.08 -12.42 3.74
C LYS A 56 -13.56 -12.70 2.32
N LEU A 57 -12.75 -12.35 1.33
CA LEU A 57 -13.05 -12.56 -0.09
C LEU A 57 -12.08 -13.58 -0.67
N THR A 58 -12.58 -14.45 -1.56
CA THR A 58 -11.80 -15.53 -2.17
C THR A 58 -11.75 -15.33 -3.67
N PHE A 59 -10.54 -15.29 -4.23
CA PHE A 59 -10.31 -15.17 -5.67
C PHE A 59 -9.27 -16.19 -6.14
N PRO A 60 -9.35 -16.65 -7.41
CA PRO A 60 -8.33 -17.52 -7.97
C PRO A 60 -7.04 -16.74 -8.28
N ILE A 61 -5.91 -17.19 -7.71
CA ILE A 61 -4.56 -16.75 -8.09
C ILE A 61 -3.80 -17.97 -8.58
N ASN A 62 -3.29 -17.92 -9.82
CA ASN A 62 -2.56 -19.03 -10.44
C ASN A 62 -3.32 -20.37 -10.35
N GLY A 63 -4.65 -20.32 -10.57
CA GLY A 63 -5.52 -21.49 -10.50
C GLY A 63 -5.85 -22.00 -9.09
N LYS A 64 -5.38 -21.34 -8.03
CA LYS A 64 -5.64 -21.73 -6.64
C LYS A 64 -6.54 -20.70 -5.93
N PRO A 65 -7.53 -21.13 -5.12
CA PRO A 65 -8.34 -20.21 -4.34
C PRO A 65 -7.49 -19.57 -3.24
N VAL A 66 -7.46 -18.24 -3.18
CA VAL A 66 -6.80 -17.47 -2.13
C VAL A 66 -7.85 -16.61 -1.44
N THR A 67 -7.99 -16.80 -0.13
CA THR A 67 -8.85 -15.96 0.72
C THR A 67 -8.01 -14.86 1.36
N SER A 68 -8.47 -13.61 1.26
CA SER A 68 -7.84 -12.46 1.90
C SER A 68 -8.87 -11.51 2.47
N THR A 69 -8.45 -10.75 3.49
CA THR A 69 -9.21 -9.63 4.08
C THR A 69 -8.66 -8.28 3.64
N ALA A 70 -7.72 -8.26 2.68
CA ALA A 70 -7.08 -7.06 2.20
C ALA A 70 -8.11 -6.00 1.77
N ALA A 71 -7.91 -4.78 2.28
CA ALA A 71 -8.71 -3.64 1.91
C ALA A 71 -7.92 -2.33 1.95
N GLY A 72 -8.48 -1.34 1.28
CA GLY A 72 -7.93 -0.01 1.19
C GLY A 72 -6.80 0.11 0.18
N ARG A 73 -6.25 1.32 0.11
CA ARG A 73 -5.28 1.73 -0.91
C ARG A 73 -4.02 0.88 -0.89
N TYR A 74 -3.66 0.39 0.29
CA TYR A 74 -2.45 -0.41 0.53
C TYR A 74 -2.77 -1.87 0.84
N GLN A 75 -4.00 -2.34 0.57
CA GLN A 75 -4.45 -3.73 0.74
C GLN A 75 -4.12 -4.31 2.12
N LEU A 76 -4.34 -3.52 3.19
CA LEU A 76 -4.05 -3.91 4.57
C LEU A 76 -4.97 -5.06 5.00
N LEU A 77 -4.42 -6.08 5.67
CA LEU A 77 -5.23 -7.17 6.23
C LEU A 77 -5.87 -6.78 7.56
N GLU A 78 -7.04 -7.38 7.87
CA GLU A 78 -7.79 -7.09 9.10
C GLU A 78 -6.95 -7.20 10.38
N ARG A 79 -6.12 -8.25 10.48
CA ARG A 79 -5.29 -8.49 11.66
C ARG A 79 -4.26 -7.39 11.91
N TYR A 80 -3.76 -6.77 10.84
CA TYR A 80 -2.77 -5.69 10.94
C TYR A 80 -3.46 -4.37 11.21
N TRP A 81 -4.64 -4.13 10.64
CA TRP A 81 -5.48 -3.00 11.05
C TRP A 81 -5.73 -3.02 12.56
N ASP A 82 -6.17 -4.16 13.11
CA ASP A 82 -6.48 -4.29 14.52
C ASP A 82 -5.26 -4.07 15.43
N ALA A 83 -4.07 -4.50 15.00
CA ALA A 83 -2.83 -4.22 15.71
C ALA A 83 -2.42 -2.74 15.61
N TYR A 84 -2.36 -2.18 14.40
CA TYR A 84 -1.86 -0.82 14.18
C TYR A 84 -2.80 0.27 14.66
N ARG A 85 -4.13 0.07 14.62
CA ARG A 85 -5.07 1.05 15.18
C ARG A 85 -4.79 1.29 16.66
N VAL A 86 -4.40 0.25 17.40
CA VAL A 86 -4.06 0.33 18.82
C VAL A 86 -2.66 0.91 18.99
N SER A 87 -1.66 0.34 18.33
CA SER A 87 -0.25 0.74 18.53
C SER A 87 0.02 2.19 18.12
N LEU A 88 -0.66 2.68 17.09
CA LEU A 88 -0.57 4.06 16.63
C LEU A 88 -1.64 4.99 17.22
N ARG A 89 -2.49 4.48 18.13
CA ARG A 89 -3.58 5.22 18.78
C ARG A 89 -4.47 5.95 17.76
N LEU A 90 -4.81 5.26 16.67
CA LEU A 90 -5.61 5.84 15.60
C LEU A 90 -7.06 5.97 16.04
N SER A 91 -7.63 7.15 15.78
CA SER A 91 -9.05 7.45 15.97
C SER A 91 -9.70 7.82 14.62
N GLY A 92 -11.02 7.79 14.56
CA GLY A 92 -11.78 8.18 13.36
C GLY A 92 -11.97 7.09 12.31
N GLY A 93 -11.49 5.86 12.54
CA GLY A 93 -11.75 4.70 11.68
C GLY A 93 -10.68 4.45 10.62
N PHE A 94 -11.02 3.66 9.60
CA PHE A 94 -10.12 3.26 8.51
C PHE A 94 -10.00 4.30 7.40
N THR A 95 -9.89 5.58 7.79
CA THR A 95 -9.85 6.73 6.85
C THR A 95 -8.62 6.69 5.96
N PRO A 96 -8.64 7.39 4.81
CA PRO A 96 -7.46 7.53 3.96
C PRO A 96 -6.17 7.92 4.71
N GLU A 97 -6.23 8.88 5.64
CA GLU A 97 -5.07 9.32 6.42
C GLU A 97 -4.58 8.23 7.37
N ASN A 98 -5.48 7.46 7.97
CA ASN A 98 -5.10 6.34 8.84
C ASN A 98 -4.50 5.18 8.04
N GLN A 99 -5.00 4.92 6.83
CA GLN A 99 -4.37 3.99 5.90
C GLN A 99 -2.93 4.42 5.56
N ASP A 100 -2.73 5.70 5.25
CA ASP A 100 -1.39 6.24 4.97
C ASP A 100 -0.45 6.13 6.17
N ARG A 101 -0.93 6.45 7.38
CA ARG A 101 -0.14 6.35 8.61
C ARG A 101 0.34 4.93 8.85
N ILE A 102 -0.51 3.93 8.59
CA ILE A 102 -0.16 2.52 8.75
C ILE A 102 0.83 2.08 7.67
N ALA A 103 0.61 2.45 6.40
CA ALA A 103 1.57 2.16 5.33
C ALA A 103 2.94 2.78 5.62
N LEU A 104 2.98 4.02 6.08
CA LEU A 104 4.18 4.71 6.51
C LEU A 104 4.86 4.04 7.70
N GLN A 105 4.09 3.54 8.67
CA GLN A 105 4.61 2.80 9.80
C GLN A 105 5.26 1.48 9.36
N GLN A 106 4.62 0.73 8.46
CA GLN A 106 5.20 -0.50 7.90
C GLN A 106 6.50 -0.20 7.12
N ILE A 107 6.54 0.88 6.34
CA ILE A 107 7.76 1.35 5.66
C ILE A 107 8.90 1.63 6.66
N ARG A 108 8.59 2.26 7.80
CA ARG A 108 9.57 2.52 8.87
C ARG A 108 10.10 1.23 9.49
N GLU A 109 9.22 0.30 9.82
CA GLU A 109 9.57 -1.00 10.40
C GLU A 109 10.42 -1.85 9.45
N ARG A 110 10.23 -1.69 8.13
CA ARG A 110 11.08 -2.27 7.08
C ARG A 110 12.39 -1.54 6.84
N LYS A 111 12.69 -0.47 7.58
CA LYS A 111 13.90 0.38 7.44
C LYS A 111 14.07 0.91 6.00
N ALA A 112 12.96 1.16 5.31
CA ALA A 112 12.96 1.65 3.92
C ALA A 112 12.84 3.18 3.84
N LEU A 113 12.40 3.86 4.91
CA LEU A 113 12.15 5.30 4.90
C LEU A 113 13.38 6.13 4.48
N ALA A 114 14.57 5.79 4.97
CA ALA A 114 15.80 6.52 4.63
C ALA A 114 16.19 6.35 3.15
N ASP A 115 15.92 5.17 2.56
CA ASP A 115 16.18 4.91 1.15
C ASP A 115 15.22 5.68 0.26
N ILE A 116 13.93 5.71 0.62
CA ILE A 116 12.91 6.48 -0.10
C ILE A 116 13.28 7.97 -0.12
N LYS A 117 13.63 8.53 1.05
CA LYS A 117 14.05 9.93 1.14
C LYS A 117 15.26 10.23 0.27
N ALA A 118 16.21 9.31 0.19
CA ALA A 118 17.42 9.46 -0.60
C ALA A 118 17.25 9.10 -2.08
N GLY A 119 16.06 8.69 -2.56
CA GLY A 119 15.86 8.29 -3.97
C GLY A 119 16.32 6.87 -4.31
N ARG A 120 16.72 6.06 -3.32
CA ARG A 120 17.14 4.67 -3.45
C ARG A 120 15.94 3.71 -3.53
N ILE A 121 15.12 3.88 -4.56
CA ILE A 121 13.79 3.26 -4.65
C ILE A 121 13.83 1.75 -4.85
N GLU A 122 14.82 1.24 -5.58
CA GLU A 122 14.99 -0.21 -5.73
C GLU A 122 15.22 -0.89 -4.38
N GLN A 123 16.07 -0.31 -3.54
CA GLN A 123 16.35 -0.84 -2.20
C GLN A 123 15.11 -0.74 -1.30
N ALA A 124 14.36 0.36 -1.41
CA ALA A 124 13.10 0.52 -0.68
C ALA A 124 12.04 -0.53 -1.10
N ILE A 125 11.88 -0.79 -2.40
CA ILE A 125 10.98 -1.84 -2.92
C ILE A 125 11.39 -3.21 -2.38
N ALA A 126 12.68 -3.56 -2.48
CA ALA A 126 13.18 -4.84 -1.99
C ALA A 126 12.90 -5.02 -0.49
N LYS A 127 13.14 -3.98 0.32
CA LYS A 127 12.87 -3.99 1.76
C LYS A 127 11.39 -4.14 2.09
N CYS A 128 10.50 -3.61 1.27
CA CYS A 128 9.04 -3.64 1.48
C CYS A 128 8.34 -4.84 0.85
N SER A 129 9.04 -5.68 0.09
CA SER A 129 8.48 -6.78 -0.72
C SER A 129 7.64 -7.79 0.05
N ASN A 130 7.97 -8.05 1.32
CA ASN A 130 7.22 -8.99 2.15
C ASN A 130 5.96 -8.37 2.77
N ILE A 131 5.72 -7.07 2.65
CA ILE A 131 4.50 -6.41 3.13
C ILE A 131 3.44 -6.41 2.02
N TRP A 132 3.85 -6.04 0.80
CA TRP A 132 2.97 -5.91 -0.36
C TRP A 132 3.27 -6.98 -1.38
N ALA A 133 2.31 -7.88 -1.62
CA ALA A 133 2.50 -9.04 -2.47
C ALA A 133 2.75 -8.68 -3.95
N SER A 134 2.30 -7.48 -4.36
CA SER A 134 2.55 -6.95 -5.69
C SER A 134 4.00 -6.52 -5.94
N LEU A 135 4.80 -6.29 -4.89
CA LEU A 135 6.19 -5.87 -5.04
C LEU A 135 7.11 -7.08 -5.33
N PRO A 136 8.13 -6.94 -6.19
CA PRO A 136 9.06 -8.03 -6.48
C PRO A 136 9.94 -8.38 -5.26
N GLY A 137 10.34 -9.66 -5.16
CA GLY A 137 11.26 -10.14 -4.11
C GLY A 137 10.60 -10.88 -2.95
N ASN A 138 9.29 -11.18 -3.03
CA ASN A 138 8.58 -12.02 -2.06
C ASN A 138 8.34 -13.45 -2.57
N SER A 139 7.93 -14.33 -1.65
CA SER A 139 7.67 -15.75 -1.90
C SER A 139 6.17 -16.11 -1.94
N TYR A 140 5.27 -15.14 -2.16
CA TYR A 140 3.83 -15.37 -2.08
C TYR A 140 3.25 -16.08 -3.31
N GLY A 141 4.00 -16.17 -4.42
CA GLY A 141 3.55 -16.85 -5.63
C GLY A 141 2.35 -16.17 -6.32
N GLN A 142 2.20 -14.85 -6.15
CA GLN A 142 1.07 -14.06 -6.66
C GLN A 142 1.40 -13.18 -7.88
N ASN A 143 2.43 -13.53 -8.65
CA ASN A 143 2.90 -12.80 -9.84
C ASN A 143 3.17 -11.30 -9.56
N PRO A 144 4.19 -10.98 -8.75
CA PRO A 144 4.52 -9.58 -8.45
C PRO A 144 4.84 -8.79 -9.73
N HIS A 145 4.67 -7.47 -9.66
CA HIS A 145 5.12 -6.57 -10.72
C HIS A 145 6.62 -6.70 -10.94
N ARG A 146 7.02 -6.54 -12.20
CA ARG A 146 8.42 -6.40 -12.57
C ARG A 146 8.97 -5.07 -12.04
N LEU A 147 10.23 -5.07 -11.60
CA LEU A 147 10.88 -3.89 -11.02
C LEU A 147 10.91 -2.72 -12.02
N ASP A 148 11.21 -2.98 -13.29
CA ASP A 148 11.24 -1.99 -14.37
C ASP A 148 9.92 -1.20 -14.48
N ARG A 149 8.77 -1.88 -14.37
CA ARG A 149 7.45 -1.27 -14.38
C ARG A 149 7.24 -0.33 -13.19
N LEU A 150 7.72 -0.70 -12.00
CA LEU A 150 7.62 0.13 -10.80
C LEU A 150 8.52 1.36 -10.89
N LEU A 151 9.73 1.23 -11.43
CA LEU A 151 10.64 2.36 -11.65
C LEU A 151 10.12 3.32 -12.72
N ALA A 152 9.51 2.80 -13.79
CA ALA A 152 8.86 3.63 -14.79
C ALA A 152 7.67 4.41 -14.18
N GLN A 153 6.91 3.77 -13.29
CA GLN A 153 5.83 4.46 -12.58
C GLN A 153 6.37 5.49 -11.58
N TRP A 154 7.47 5.20 -10.88
CA TRP A 154 8.15 6.15 -10.00
C TRP A 154 8.54 7.44 -10.73
N ALA A 155 9.12 7.31 -11.93
CA ALA A 155 9.46 8.46 -12.77
C ALA A 155 8.21 9.28 -13.16
N LYS A 156 7.10 8.61 -13.51
CA LYS A 156 5.82 9.28 -13.83
C LYS A 156 5.21 10.04 -12.64
N LEU A 157 5.47 9.59 -11.42
CA LEU A 157 5.07 10.27 -10.19
C LEU A 157 5.98 11.48 -9.86
N GLY A 158 6.93 11.82 -10.74
CA GLY A 158 7.88 12.90 -10.57
C GLY A 158 9.02 12.57 -9.59
N GLY A 159 9.24 11.27 -9.34
CA GLY A 159 10.33 10.79 -8.51
C GLY A 159 11.66 10.78 -9.27
N VAL A 160 12.74 11.15 -8.58
CA VAL A 160 14.11 11.11 -9.11
C VAL A 160 14.85 9.96 -8.42
N LEU A 161 15.58 9.16 -9.20
CA LEU A 161 16.44 8.11 -8.67
C LEU A 161 17.78 8.70 -8.22
N ALA A 162 18.36 8.11 -7.17
CA ALA A 162 19.69 8.47 -6.67
C ALA A 162 20.81 8.01 -7.59
#